data_AF-A0A949SPS5-F1
#
_entry.id   AF-A0A949SPS5-F1
#
_cell.length_a   1.000
_cell.length_b   1.000
_cell.length_c   1.000
_cell.angle_alpha   90.00
_cell.angle_beta   90.00
_cell.angle_gamma   90.00
#
_symmetry.space_group_name_H-M   'P 1'
#
loop_
_entity.id
_entity.type
_entity.pdbx_description
1 polymer ?
#
loop_
_entity_poly.entity_id
_entity_poly.type
_entity_poly.pdbx_seq_one_letter_code
_entity_poly.pdbx_strand_id
1 'polypeptide(L)'
;MKPNFRTLVLLAASAAAMAFSPAAAAVTAIRDLDKDGIANGSDPDVDNDGLLNGVDPNVDGGTALSGPLAGRHVGDRLNNDSPAELDMDDDGLKDDALAENDIDGDGLADDSPDENDIDGDGRPDDSVSEDDIDGDGRKDDSAAELDMDGDGRADDSASEDDVDGDGRQDDSADELDVDGDGRNDDAAGELDMDGDGRADDSVLEKDIDGDGLADDSPDEDDIDGDGLADDSPSESDVDGDGRADDSTGEKDVDGDGLSDDSSLETDMDGDGLSDDSPDELDIDGDGLADDSPDELDIDGDSRADDAVSELDIDGDGKADTAPDEDDIDGDGRLDDDLEEDDCDGDGRSDVEDDDEDGDGRVRAKDDDDDGDGTADDDDDNGGVVVLPPLQVGDGAAPASLGLLVRVSKNTTEGPDAITFSSATQGQVQEADEESPDLFTFSYTSGGSEGRLRLTFKPGRYDEYTLDFSSGRFTRQEYDRGVLKDSDFGSFDLGAAP
;
A
#
# COMPACT_ATOMS: atom_id res chain seq x y z
N MET A 1 39.21 8.82 70.05
CA MET A 1 37.82 8.35 70.18
C MET A 1 37.18 8.36 68.80
N LYS A 2 36.99 7.18 68.21
CA LYS A 2 36.19 6.97 67.01
C LYS A 2 35.55 5.60 67.17
N PRO A 3 34.22 5.48 67.08
CA PRO A 3 33.60 4.32 66.48
C PRO A 3 33.15 4.70 65.06
N ASN A 4 33.20 3.76 64.12
CA ASN A 4 32.15 3.62 63.13
C ASN A 4 32.13 2.17 62.66
N PHE A 5 30.91 1.64 62.65
CA PHE A 5 30.54 0.25 62.49
C PHE A 5 30.96 -0.30 61.12
N ARG A 6 31.58 -1.49 61.12
CA ARG A 6 31.65 -2.37 59.96
C ARG A 6 30.56 -3.42 60.14
N THR A 7 29.53 -3.35 59.30
CA THR A 7 28.55 -4.42 59.12
C THR A 7 29.24 -5.59 58.42
N LEU A 8 29.28 -6.74 59.09
CA LEU A 8 29.79 -7.99 58.56
C LEU A 8 28.60 -8.83 58.10
N VAL A 9 28.67 -9.24 56.82
CA VAL A 9 27.77 -10.17 56.12
C VAL A 9 27.56 -11.44 56.95
N LEU A 10 26.30 -11.80 57.19
CA LEU A 10 25.93 -13.11 57.73
C LEU A 10 25.37 -13.95 56.58
N LEU A 11 26.19 -14.89 56.11
CA LEU A 11 25.80 -15.97 55.21
C LEU A 11 24.95 -16.96 56.02
N ALA A 12 23.67 -17.12 55.69
CA ALA A 12 22.83 -18.20 56.20
C ALA A 12 22.52 -19.14 55.04
N ALA A 13 23.25 -20.25 54.97
CA ALA A 13 22.94 -21.37 54.10
C ALA A 13 21.69 -22.08 54.65
N SER A 14 20.58 -22.01 53.92
CA SER A 14 19.41 -22.84 54.16
C SER A 14 19.46 -24.02 53.19
N ALA A 15 19.81 -25.19 53.69
CA ALA A 15 19.70 -26.45 52.96
C ALA A 15 18.24 -26.93 53.07
N ALA A 16 17.44 -26.65 52.04
CA ALA A 16 16.17 -27.33 51.84
C ALA A 16 16.46 -28.61 51.06
N ALA A 17 16.33 -29.76 51.73
CA ALA A 17 16.34 -31.05 51.09
C ALA A 17 15.04 -31.18 50.27
N MET A 18 15.13 -30.99 48.96
CA MET A 18 14.08 -31.43 48.05
C MET A 18 14.08 -32.95 48.02
N ALA A 19 13.00 -33.54 48.52
CA ALA A 19 12.70 -34.93 48.29
C ALA A 19 12.41 -35.10 46.79
N PHE A 20 13.36 -35.68 46.05
CA PHE A 20 13.04 -36.33 44.80
C PHE A 20 12.11 -37.50 45.12
N SER A 21 10.81 -37.30 44.93
CA SER A 21 9.95 -38.42 44.56
C SER A 21 10.45 -38.90 43.20
N PRO A 22 10.76 -40.19 43.00
CA PRO A 22 10.85 -40.68 41.64
C PRO A 22 9.46 -40.50 41.05
N ALA A 23 9.35 -39.67 40.01
CA ALA A 23 8.25 -39.77 39.08
C ALA A 23 8.20 -41.26 38.70
N ALA A 24 7.09 -41.92 39.03
CA ALA A 24 6.78 -43.17 38.38
C ALA A 24 6.64 -42.78 36.91
N ALA A 25 7.62 -43.12 36.09
CA ALA A 25 7.35 -43.35 34.68
C ALA A 25 6.22 -44.38 34.68
N ALA A 26 5.01 -43.91 34.41
CA ALA A 26 3.95 -44.79 33.99
C ALA A 26 4.53 -45.47 32.74
N VAL A 27 4.81 -46.76 32.85
CA VAL A 27 4.82 -47.58 31.64
C VAL A 27 3.38 -47.49 31.18
N THR A 28 3.09 -46.65 30.19
CA THR A 28 1.85 -46.73 29.43
C THR A 28 1.73 -48.20 29.06
N ALA A 29 0.64 -48.84 29.51
CA ALA A 29 0.39 -50.19 29.05
C ALA A 29 0.29 -50.06 27.53
N ILE A 30 1.13 -50.80 26.80
CA ILE A 30 1.01 -50.90 25.35
C ILE A 30 -0.46 -51.26 25.06
N ARG A 31 -1.20 -50.34 24.43
CA ARG A 31 -2.55 -50.62 23.92
C ARG A 31 -2.40 -51.66 22.82
N ASP A 32 -3.26 -52.67 22.88
CA ASP A 32 -3.19 -53.94 22.14
C ASP A 32 -4.60 -54.51 22.25
N LEU A 33 -5.49 -53.93 21.45
CA LEU A 33 -6.94 -54.04 21.59
C LEU A 33 -7.38 -55.49 21.30
N ASP A 34 -6.90 -56.03 20.20
CA ASP A 34 -7.17 -57.39 19.71
C ASP A 34 -6.39 -58.51 20.46
N LYS A 35 -5.31 -58.15 21.17
CA LYS A 35 -4.41 -59.02 21.96
C LYS A 35 -3.49 -59.92 21.15
N ASP A 36 -3.15 -59.59 19.92
CA ASP A 36 -2.22 -60.37 19.12
C ASP A 36 -0.74 -60.17 19.53
N GLY A 37 -0.47 -59.08 20.26
CA GLY A 37 0.83 -58.72 20.79
C GLY A 37 1.61 -57.68 19.98
N ILE A 38 0.97 -57.04 18.99
CA ILE A 38 1.39 -55.78 18.38
C ILE A 38 0.74 -54.63 19.18
N ALA A 39 1.33 -53.43 19.09
CA ALA A 39 0.79 -52.24 19.73
C ALA A 39 -0.11 -51.53 18.72
N ASN A 40 -1.24 -50.95 19.13
CA ASN A 40 -2.20 -50.28 18.26
C ASN A 40 -1.55 -49.34 17.21
N GLY A 41 -0.81 -48.30 17.62
CA GLY A 41 -0.01 -47.43 16.72
C GLY A 41 1.21 -48.08 16.04
N SER A 42 1.15 -49.38 15.78
CA SER A 42 2.05 -50.15 14.91
C SER A 42 1.37 -51.40 14.36
N ASP A 43 0.07 -51.58 14.63
CA ASP A 43 -0.74 -52.73 14.25
C ASP A 43 -1.58 -52.37 13.03
N PRO A 44 -1.28 -52.92 11.84
CA PRO A 44 -1.98 -52.56 10.61
C PRO A 44 -3.45 -52.97 10.52
N ASP A 45 -4.01 -53.58 11.57
CA ASP A 45 -5.37 -54.11 11.68
C ASP A 45 -5.72 -54.17 13.18
N VAL A 46 -5.94 -52.99 13.79
CA VAL A 46 -6.05 -52.77 15.26
C VAL A 46 -7.10 -53.67 15.92
N ASP A 47 -8.20 -53.94 15.23
CA ASP A 47 -9.31 -54.71 15.75
C ASP A 47 -9.30 -56.21 15.29
N ASN A 48 -8.46 -56.52 14.30
CA ASN A 48 -8.26 -57.82 13.64
C ASN A 48 -9.48 -58.34 12.86
N ASP A 49 -10.35 -57.48 12.34
CA ASP A 49 -11.50 -57.88 11.53
C ASP A 49 -11.13 -58.16 10.06
N GLY A 50 -9.89 -57.87 9.68
CA GLY A 50 -9.30 -58.21 8.40
C GLY A 50 -9.53 -57.17 7.30
N LEU A 51 -10.04 -56.00 7.65
CA LEU A 51 -9.69 -54.74 6.99
C LEU A 51 -8.35 -54.25 7.56
N LEU A 52 -7.65 -53.38 6.82
CA LEU A 52 -6.44 -52.74 7.35
C LEU A 52 -6.86 -51.33 7.77
N ASN A 53 -6.11 -50.74 8.69
CA ASN A 53 -6.07 -49.28 8.89
C ASN A 53 -5.89 -48.59 7.50
N GLY A 54 -6.44 -47.40 7.27
CA GLY A 54 -6.53 -46.75 5.95
C GLY A 54 -7.67 -47.22 5.04
N VAL A 55 -8.35 -48.33 5.38
CA VAL A 55 -9.53 -48.78 4.63
C VAL A 55 -10.65 -49.31 5.52
N ASP A 56 -10.44 -49.30 6.84
CA ASP A 56 -11.40 -49.73 7.83
C ASP A 56 -12.16 -48.52 8.35
N PRO A 57 -13.46 -48.36 8.04
CA PRO A 57 -14.26 -47.22 8.49
C PRO A 57 -14.55 -47.21 10.00
N ASN A 58 -13.88 -48.07 10.76
CA ASN A 58 -13.90 -48.19 12.21
C ASN A 58 -12.62 -48.94 12.66
N VAL A 59 -11.48 -48.25 12.60
CA VAL A 59 -10.15 -48.82 12.83
C VAL A 59 -10.06 -49.59 14.15
N ASP A 60 -10.61 -49.05 15.24
CA ASP A 60 -10.54 -49.70 16.56
C ASP A 60 -11.68 -50.71 16.84
N GLY A 61 -12.69 -50.84 15.97
CA GLY A 61 -14.02 -51.36 16.37
C GLY A 61 -14.76 -52.26 15.37
N GLY A 62 -14.33 -53.51 15.24
CA GLY A 62 -14.97 -54.52 14.38
C GLY A 62 -15.11 -55.89 15.04
N THR A 63 -15.20 -56.95 14.24
CA THR A 63 -15.28 -58.34 14.76
C THR A 63 -14.07 -59.15 14.36
N ALA A 64 -13.06 -59.15 15.23
CA ALA A 64 -11.86 -59.99 15.15
C ALA A 64 -12.10 -61.34 14.45
N LEU A 65 -11.48 -61.55 13.29
CA LEU A 65 -11.51 -62.80 12.54
C LEU A 65 -10.51 -63.82 13.10
N SER A 66 -9.45 -63.33 13.73
CA SER A 66 -8.31 -64.13 14.13
C SER A 66 -7.86 -63.85 15.58
N GLY A 67 -6.67 -64.35 15.95
CA GLY A 67 -6.11 -64.08 17.27
C GLY A 67 -6.87 -64.62 18.49
N PRO A 68 -6.55 -64.09 19.70
CA PRO A 68 -7.18 -64.49 20.95
C PRO A 68 -8.65 -64.05 21.11
N LEU A 69 -9.07 -63.05 20.34
CA LEU A 69 -10.43 -62.51 20.38
C LEU A 69 -11.35 -62.99 19.25
N ALA A 70 -10.85 -63.79 18.30
CA ALA A 70 -11.60 -64.40 17.20
C ALA A 70 -13.10 -64.66 17.47
N GLY A 71 -13.96 -64.01 16.68
CA GLY A 71 -15.42 -64.07 16.73
C GLY A 71 -16.05 -63.25 17.84
N ARG A 72 -15.30 -62.32 18.46
CA ARG A 72 -15.80 -61.31 19.39
C ARG A 72 -15.58 -59.94 18.77
N HIS A 73 -16.42 -59.01 19.19
CA HIS A 73 -16.25 -57.62 18.86
C HIS A 73 -15.17 -57.00 19.75
N VAL A 74 -14.30 -56.23 19.11
CA VAL A 74 -13.15 -55.50 19.65
C VAL A 74 -13.49 -53.99 19.58
N GLY A 75 -12.78 -53.19 20.39
CA GLY A 75 -13.03 -51.76 20.63
C GLY A 75 -14.46 -51.25 20.59
N ASP A 76 -14.61 -50.19 19.82
CA ASP A 76 -15.69 -49.22 19.80
C ASP A 76 -16.81 -49.59 18.80
N ARG A 77 -17.76 -48.70 18.55
CA ARG A 77 -18.76 -48.73 17.46
C ARG A 77 -18.98 -47.34 16.84
N LEU A 78 -18.13 -46.38 17.17
CA LEU A 78 -18.04 -45.12 16.45
C LEU A 78 -17.25 -45.43 15.18
N ASN A 79 -17.76 -44.97 14.05
CA ASN A 79 -16.99 -45.02 12.82
C ASN A 79 -15.99 -43.85 12.86
N ASN A 80 -15.01 -43.86 11.98
CA ASN A 80 -14.07 -42.75 11.78
C ASN A 80 -14.83 -41.43 11.51
N ASP A 81 -15.83 -41.44 10.60
CA ASP A 81 -16.76 -40.32 10.29
C ASP A 81 -17.63 -39.76 11.45
N SER A 82 -17.39 -40.19 12.69
CA SER A 82 -18.16 -39.78 13.85
C SER A 82 -17.39 -38.73 14.65
N PRO A 83 -17.95 -37.51 14.86
CA PRO A 83 -17.38 -36.44 15.71
C PRO A 83 -17.32 -36.75 17.23
N ALA A 84 -17.39 -38.02 17.58
CA ALA A 84 -17.29 -38.54 18.93
C ALA A 84 -16.19 -39.59 19.06
N GLU A 85 -15.64 -40.06 17.94
CA GLU A 85 -14.34 -40.73 17.88
C GLU A 85 -13.26 -39.66 17.99
N LEU A 86 -12.20 -39.91 18.77
CA LEU A 86 -11.19 -38.89 19.14
C LEU A 86 -9.80 -39.53 19.43
N ASP A 87 -9.61 -40.79 19.05
CA ASP A 87 -8.44 -41.67 19.27
C ASP A 87 -8.65 -42.85 18.33
N MET A 88 -8.62 -42.58 17.02
CA MET A 88 -9.19 -43.45 15.98
C MET A 88 -8.54 -44.83 15.90
N ASP A 89 -7.23 -44.92 16.08
CA ASP A 89 -6.48 -46.17 16.14
C ASP A 89 -6.36 -46.77 17.58
N ASP A 90 -6.93 -46.09 18.59
CA ASP A 90 -6.83 -46.41 20.02
C ASP A 90 -5.37 -46.62 20.50
N ASP A 91 -4.36 -45.92 19.95
CA ASP A 91 -2.99 -45.96 20.47
C ASP A 91 -2.84 -45.19 21.80
N GLY A 92 -3.77 -44.28 22.06
CA GLY A 92 -3.89 -43.51 23.27
C GLY A 92 -3.23 -42.15 23.30
N LEU A 93 -2.79 -41.67 22.15
CA LEU A 93 -2.86 -40.29 21.76
C LEU A 93 -4.32 -39.96 21.43
N LYS A 94 -4.56 -38.80 20.87
CA LYS A 94 -5.87 -38.43 20.36
C LYS A 94 -5.57 -37.76 19.03
N ASP A 95 -6.55 -37.77 18.16
CA ASP A 95 -6.50 -37.13 16.84
C ASP A 95 -6.05 -35.66 17.01
N ASP A 96 -6.71 -34.87 17.89
CA ASP A 96 -6.34 -33.47 18.27
C ASP A 96 -4.99 -33.24 19.00
N ALA A 97 -4.09 -34.21 19.07
CA ALA A 97 -2.85 -34.10 19.83
C ALA A 97 -1.64 -33.85 18.93
N LEU A 98 -0.90 -32.75 19.20
CA LEU A 98 0.44 -32.42 18.64
C LEU A 98 1.54 -33.52 18.61
N ALA A 99 1.28 -34.72 19.10
CA ALA A 99 2.22 -35.84 19.04
C ALA A 99 1.63 -37.07 18.33
N GLU A 100 0.37 -36.96 17.88
CA GLU A 100 -0.23 -37.82 16.87
C GLU A 100 0.24 -37.32 15.51
N ASN A 101 0.52 -38.25 14.60
CA ASN A 101 1.11 -37.98 13.28
C ASN A 101 0.79 -39.14 12.29
N ASP A 102 -0.24 -39.94 12.60
CA ASP A 102 -0.71 -41.15 11.90
C ASP A 102 -2.10 -41.48 12.48
N ILE A 103 -3.06 -40.56 12.29
CA ILE A 103 -4.37 -40.54 12.99
C ILE A 103 -5.12 -41.87 12.86
N ASP A 104 -5.20 -42.40 11.64
CA ASP A 104 -5.90 -43.64 11.35
C ASP A 104 -5.03 -44.91 11.56
N GLY A 105 -3.73 -44.72 11.82
CA GLY A 105 -2.77 -45.76 12.11
C GLY A 105 -2.37 -46.64 10.92
N ASP A 106 -2.56 -46.22 9.67
CA ASP A 106 -2.19 -46.99 8.47
C ASP A 106 -0.66 -47.08 8.26
N GLY A 107 0.09 -46.20 8.91
CA GLY A 107 1.54 -46.12 8.89
C GLY A 107 2.13 -45.23 7.79
N LEU A 108 1.29 -44.46 7.10
CA LEU A 108 1.61 -43.15 6.53
C LEU A 108 1.59 -42.11 7.66
N ALA A 109 2.08 -40.91 7.36
CA ALA A 109 2.03 -39.83 8.34
C ALA A 109 1.07 -38.79 7.77
N ASP A 110 0.40 -38.03 8.62
CA ASP A 110 -0.61 -37.06 8.19
C ASP A 110 0.03 -36.05 7.19
N ASP A 111 1.24 -35.54 7.48
CA ASP A 111 2.07 -34.69 6.58
C ASP A 111 2.65 -35.36 5.31
N SER A 112 2.21 -36.58 4.97
CA SER A 112 2.76 -37.34 3.86
C SER A 112 2.00 -37.05 2.57
N PRO A 113 2.66 -36.65 1.46
CA PRO A 113 1.99 -36.45 0.17
C PRO A 113 1.54 -37.77 -0.53
N ASP A 114 1.68 -38.90 0.18
CA ASP A 114 1.15 -40.20 -0.23
C ASP A 114 -0.08 -40.60 0.64
N GLU A 115 -0.40 -39.84 1.69
CA GLU A 115 -1.66 -39.89 2.47
C GLU A 115 -2.71 -39.06 1.74
N ASN A 116 -3.96 -39.52 1.69
CA ASN A 116 -5.04 -38.82 0.98
C ASN A 116 -6.41 -39.09 1.65
N ASP A 117 -6.44 -39.56 2.90
CA ASP A 117 -7.62 -39.95 3.70
C ASP A 117 -7.14 -40.01 5.16
N ILE A 118 -6.76 -38.87 5.73
CA ILE A 118 -6.05 -38.75 7.03
C ILE A 118 -6.85 -39.41 8.17
N ASP A 119 -8.17 -39.19 8.20
CA ASP A 119 -9.09 -39.82 9.15
C ASP A 119 -9.56 -41.23 8.72
N GLY A 120 -9.14 -41.74 7.57
CA GLY A 120 -9.49 -43.08 7.08
C GLY A 120 -11.00 -43.37 6.98
N ASP A 121 -11.89 -42.37 6.91
CA ASP A 121 -13.34 -42.58 6.78
C ASP A 121 -13.73 -43.13 5.39
N GLY A 122 -12.82 -43.02 4.43
CA GLY A 122 -13.00 -43.42 3.04
C GLY A 122 -13.41 -42.28 2.12
N ARG A 123 -13.32 -41.03 2.57
CA ARG A 123 -13.39 -39.81 1.77
C ARG A 123 -11.99 -39.24 1.65
N PRO A 124 -11.55 -38.93 0.42
CA PRO A 124 -10.27 -38.27 0.27
C PRO A 124 -10.29 -36.87 0.87
N ASP A 125 -9.15 -36.37 1.33
CA ASP A 125 -9.02 -35.02 1.89
C ASP A 125 -9.47 -33.96 0.86
N ASP A 126 -9.06 -34.10 -0.42
CA ASP A 126 -9.48 -33.27 -1.57
C ASP A 126 -10.98 -33.31 -1.98
N SER A 127 -11.82 -33.95 -1.18
CA SER A 127 -13.23 -34.12 -1.47
C SER A 127 -14.05 -32.98 -0.86
N VAL A 128 -14.79 -32.27 -1.71
CA VAL A 128 -15.92 -31.34 -1.36
C VAL A 128 -17.06 -31.88 -0.45
N SER A 129 -16.93 -33.09 0.05
CA SER A 129 -17.84 -33.69 1.03
C SER A 129 -17.11 -34.25 2.23
N GLU A 130 -15.81 -34.01 2.34
CA GLU A 130 -15.10 -34.02 3.60
C GLU A 130 -15.26 -32.64 4.24
N ASP A 131 -15.47 -32.63 5.55
CA ASP A 131 -15.75 -31.42 6.31
C ASP A 131 -15.04 -31.47 7.71
N ASP A 132 -14.11 -32.42 7.93
CA ASP A 132 -13.42 -32.76 9.20
C ASP A 132 -12.20 -33.66 8.85
N ILE A 133 -11.17 -33.12 8.18
CA ILE A 133 -10.05 -33.88 7.57
C ILE A 133 -9.24 -34.70 8.59
N ASP A 134 -8.93 -34.13 9.76
CA ASP A 134 -8.24 -34.83 10.85
C ASP A 134 -9.17 -35.72 11.71
N GLY A 135 -10.48 -35.64 11.48
CA GLY A 135 -11.49 -36.41 12.21
C GLY A 135 -11.60 -36.08 13.71
N ASP A 136 -11.07 -34.95 14.19
CA ASP A 136 -11.09 -34.60 15.61
C ASP A 136 -12.47 -34.16 16.13
N GLY A 137 -13.43 -34.03 15.21
CA GLY A 137 -14.81 -33.70 15.47
C GLY A 137 -15.09 -32.21 15.56
N ARG A 138 -14.13 -31.37 15.13
CA ARG A 138 -14.40 -30.03 14.64
C ARG A 138 -14.77 -30.15 13.17
N LYS A 139 -14.72 -29.04 12.46
CA LYS A 139 -15.02 -28.99 11.04
C LYS A 139 -14.02 -28.01 10.48
N ASP A 140 -13.56 -28.26 9.27
CA ASP A 140 -12.55 -27.43 8.60
C ASP A 140 -13.05 -25.97 8.55
N ASP A 141 -14.33 -25.76 8.17
CA ASP A 141 -15.07 -24.47 8.18
C ASP A 141 -15.29 -23.79 9.57
N SER A 142 -14.65 -24.25 10.63
CA SER A 142 -14.79 -23.70 11.97
C SER A 142 -13.53 -22.97 12.37
N ALA A 143 -13.63 -21.65 12.63
CA ALA A 143 -12.62 -20.80 13.29
C ALA A 143 -12.16 -21.20 14.73
N ALA A 144 -12.35 -22.45 15.11
CA ALA A 144 -11.79 -23.08 16.31
C ALA A 144 -11.01 -24.36 15.98
N GLU A 145 -11.03 -24.79 14.72
CA GLU A 145 -9.99 -25.61 14.13
C GLU A 145 -8.79 -24.72 13.79
N LEU A 146 -7.58 -25.25 13.97
CA LEU A 146 -6.32 -24.51 13.85
C LEU A 146 -5.14 -25.45 13.46
N ASP A 147 -5.43 -26.64 12.97
CA ASP A 147 -4.51 -27.76 12.64
C ASP A 147 -5.32 -28.75 11.81
N MET A 148 -5.73 -28.33 10.60
CA MET A 148 -6.80 -28.98 9.83
C MET A 148 -6.44 -30.38 9.33
N ASP A 149 -5.19 -30.58 8.89
CA ASP A 149 -4.63 -31.88 8.51
C ASP A 149 -4.16 -32.71 9.73
N GLY A 150 -4.12 -32.10 10.91
CA GLY A 150 -3.70 -32.75 12.15
C GLY A 150 -2.20 -33.12 12.22
N ASP A 151 -1.32 -32.57 11.38
CA ASP A 151 0.12 -32.90 11.39
C ASP A 151 0.85 -32.41 12.66
N GLY A 152 0.19 -31.52 13.42
CA GLY A 152 0.70 -30.92 14.64
C GLY A 152 1.45 -29.62 14.44
N ARG A 153 1.37 -29.02 13.26
CA ARG A 153 1.59 -27.61 12.99
C ARG A 153 0.28 -26.87 13.27
N ALA A 154 0.19 -25.65 12.81
CA ALA A 154 -1.02 -24.89 12.95
C ALA A 154 -1.19 -24.19 11.62
N ASP A 155 -2.44 -24.05 11.17
CA ASP A 155 -2.78 -23.45 9.89
C ASP A 155 -2.08 -22.07 9.78
N ASP A 156 -2.09 -21.26 10.85
CA ASP A 156 -1.39 -19.95 10.95
C ASP A 156 0.16 -19.98 10.96
N SER A 157 0.78 -21.14 10.71
CA SER A 157 2.22 -21.30 10.78
C SER A 157 2.86 -21.03 9.42
N ALA A 158 3.79 -20.07 9.38
CA ALA A 158 4.70 -19.87 8.22
C ALA A 158 5.68 -21.04 7.89
N SER A 159 5.38 -22.25 8.33
CA SER A 159 6.02 -23.48 7.87
C SER A 159 4.99 -24.60 7.63
N GLU A 160 3.72 -24.24 7.67
CA GLU A 160 2.67 -24.96 6.99
C GLU A 160 2.71 -24.54 5.53
N ASP A 161 2.65 -25.53 4.65
CA ASP A 161 2.73 -25.29 3.20
C ASP A 161 1.70 -26.19 2.44
N ASP A 162 0.73 -26.78 3.16
CA ASP A 162 -0.31 -27.76 2.72
C ASP A 162 -1.40 -27.86 3.82
N VAL A 163 -2.18 -26.80 4.04
CA VAL A 163 -3.11 -26.66 5.19
C VAL A 163 -4.11 -27.82 5.30
N ASP A 164 -4.70 -28.23 4.19
CA ASP A 164 -5.70 -29.32 4.14
C ASP A 164 -5.06 -30.72 4.03
N GLY A 165 -3.74 -30.81 3.87
CA GLY A 165 -3.00 -32.07 3.78
C GLY A 165 -3.31 -32.91 2.53
N ASP A 166 -3.91 -32.34 1.47
CA ASP A 166 -4.29 -33.11 0.28
C ASP A 166 -3.10 -33.48 -0.62
N GLY A 167 -1.91 -32.96 -0.29
CA GLY A 167 -0.65 -33.20 -0.96
C GLY A 167 -0.40 -32.25 -2.14
N ARG A 168 -1.17 -31.18 -2.25
CA ARG A 168 -0.80 -29.98 -3.01
C ARG A 168 0.00 -29.07 -2.09
N GLN A 169 0.27 -27.87 -2.55
CA GLN A 169 0.94 -26.88 -1.73
C GLN A 169 0.08 -25.65 -1.84
N ASP A 170 -0.06 -24.89 -0.77
CA ASP A 170 -0.89 -23.68 -0.76
C ASP A 170 -0.41 -22.71 -1.87
N ASP A 171 0.91 -22.57 -2.04
CA ASP A 171 1.59 -21.80 -3.12
C ASP A 171 1.41 -22.31 -4.57
N SER A 172 0.58 -23.33 -4.79
CA SER A 172 0.40 -23.94 -6.09
C SER A 172 -0.82 -23.37 -6.80
N ALA A 173 -0.63 -22.71 -7.95
CA ALA A 173 -1.72 -22.27 -8.84
C ALA A 173 -2.68 -23.38 -9.43
N ASP A 174 -2.53 -24.64 -9.02
CA ASP A 174 -3.50 -25.72 -9.29
C ASP A 174 -4.33 -26.08 -8.02
N GLU A 175 -4.00 -25.48 -6.86
CA GLU A 175 -4.79 -25.43 -5.62
C GLU A 175 -5.83 -24.33 -5.75
N LEU A 176 -7.03 -24.58 -5.23
CA LEU A 176 -8.19 -23.70 -5.37
C LEU A 176 -9.12 -23.76 -4.14
N ASP A 177 -8.74 -24.47 -3.07
CA ASP A 177 -9.51 -24.76 -1.85
C ASP A 177 -8.46 -25.02 -0.74
N VAL A 178 -7.67 -23.99 -0.38
CA VAL A 178 -6.50 -24.10 0.53
C VAL A 178 -6.89 -24.71 1.89
N ASP A 179 -8.05 -24.29 2.41
CA ASP A 179 -8.62 -24.76 3.67
C ASP A 179 -9.48 -26.04 3.52
N GLY A 180 -9.52 -26.67 2.35
CA GLY A 180 -10.24 -27.92 2.13
C GLY A 180 -11.73 -27.93 2.52
N ASP A 181 -12.38 -26.79 2.78
CA ASP A 181 -13.77 -26.75 3.31
C ASP A 181 -14.83 -27.09 2.25
N GLY A 182 -14.37 -27.24 1.00
CA GLY A 182 -15.18 -27.57 -0.15
C GLY A 182 -15.79 -26.35 -0.83
N ARG A 183 -15.30 -25.14 -0.50
CA ARG A 183 -15.49 -23.91 -1.26
C ARG A 183 -14.19 -23.59 -1.96
N ASN A 184 -14.32 -22.98 -3.13
CA ASN A 184 -13.11 -22.49 -3.75
C ASN A 184 -12.70 -21.20 -3.06
N ASP A 185 -11.41 -20.89 -3.05
CA ASP A 185 -10.85 -19.62 -2.62
C ASP A 185 -11.54 -18.44 -3.37
N ASP A 186 -11.68 -18.57 -4.71
CA ASP A 186 -12.41 -17.62 -5.59
C ASP A 186 -13.95 -17.54 -5.36
N ALA A 187 -14.50 -18.30 -4.41
CA ALA A 187 -15.94 -18.40 -4.24
C ALA A 187 -16.49 -17.26 -3.40
N ALA A 188 -17.28 -16.39 -4.03
CA ALA A 188 -18.03 -15.33 -3.33
C ALA A 188 -18.65 -15.75 -1.97
N GLY A 189 -18.08 -15.21 -0.90
CA GLY A 189 -18.45 -15.47 0.49
C GLY A 189 -17.66 -16.58 1.19
N GLU A 190 -16.55 -17.02 0.59
CA GLU A 190 -15.35 -17.37 1.34
C GLU A 190 -14.81 -16.13 2.06
N LEU A 191 -14.32 -16.29 3.29
CA LEU A 191 -14.00 -15.18 4.20
C LEU A 191 -12.85 -15.52 5.16
N ASP A 192 -12.16 -16.65 4.98
CA ASP A 192 -11.11 -17.24 5.83
C ASP A 192 -10.37 -18.26 4.94
N MET A 193 -9.72 -17.75 3.89
CA MET A 193 -9.26 -18.55 2.73
C MET A 193 -8.20 -19.60 3.10
N ASP A 194 -7.26 -19.24 3.96
CA ASP A 194 -6.22 -20.14 4.48
C ASP A 194 -6.69 -21.00 5.68
N GLY A 195 -7.91 -20.77 6.17
CA GLY A 195 -8.48 -21.49 7.29
C GLY A 195 -7.82 -21.24 8.65
N ASP A 196 -6.97 -20.21 8.82
CA ASP A 196 -6.26 -19.94 10.09
C ASP A 196 -7.18 -19.50 11.24
N GLY A 197 -8.44 -19.20 10.91
CA GLY A 197 -9.47 -18.75 11.84
C GLY A 197 -9.51 -17.24 12.02
N ARG A 198 -8.80 -16.48 11.19
CA ARG A 198 -8.96 -15.04 10.97
C ARG A 198 -9.71 -14.84 9.67
N ALA A 199 -10.49 -13.77 9.64
CA ALA A 199 -11.18 -13.47 8.40
C ALA A 199 -10.25 -12.68 7.50
N ASP A 200 -10.35 -12.85 6.19
CA ASP A 200 -9.56 -12.09 5.19
C ASP A 200 -9.69 -10.57 5.46
N ASP A 201 -10.91 -10.08 5.79
CA ASP A 201 -11.20 -8.68 6.17
C ASP A 201 -10.60 -8.18 7.50
N SER A 202 -9.77 -8.99 8.16
CA SER A 202 -9.19 -8.69 9.46
C SER A 202 -7.81 -8.08 9.30
N VAL A 203 -7.62 -6.87 9.85
CA VAL A 203 -6.29 -6.23 10.06
C VAL A 203 -5.24 -7.02 10.89
N LEU A 204 -5.58 -8.23 11.32
CA LEU A 204 -4.66 -9.17 11.97
C LEU A 204 -4.25 -10.31 11.03
N GLU A 205 -4.89 -10.44 9.89
CA GLU A 205 -4.42 -11.24 8.77
C GLU A 205 -3.22 -10.55 8.13
N LYS A 206 -2.31 -11.37 7.63
CA LYS A 206 -1.03 -10.94 7.07
C LYS A 206 -0.59 -11.83 5.89
N ASP A 207 -1.36 -12.85 5.55
CA ASP A 207 -1.03 -13.96 4.64
C ASP A 207 -2.37 -14.59 4.21
N ILE A 208 -3.18 -13.85 3.43
CA ILE A 208 -4.59 -14.18 3.16
C ILE A 208 -4.75 -15.55 2.47
N ASP A 209 -3.90 -15.85 1.49
CA ASP A 209 -3.93 -17.10 0.72
C ASP A 209 -3.15 -18.26 1.39
N GLY A 210 -2.41 -17.96 2.47
CA GLY A 210 -1.63 -18.93 3.23
C GLY A 210 -0.38 -19.47 2.50
N ASP A 211 0.12 -18.81 1.44
CA ASP A 211 1.28 -19.32 0.69
C ASP A 211 2.64 -19.17 1.43
N GLY A 212 2.62 -18.44 2.54
CA GLY A 212 3.76 -18.21 3.43
C GLY A 212 4.64 -17.01 3.05
N LEU A 213 4.22 -16.22 2.07
CA LEU A 213 4.59 -14.84 1.89
C LEU A 213 3.76 -13.99 2.87
N ALA A 214 3.58 -12.73 2.59
CA ALA A 214 2.78 -11.88 3.44
C ALA A 214 2.23 -10.80 2.54
N ASP A 215 0.99 -10.38 2.75
CA ASP A 215 0.34 -9.41 1.87
C ASP A 215 1.23 -8.15 1.67
N ASP A 216 1.91 -7.68 2.74
CA ASP A 216 2.85 -6.54 2.70
C ASP A 216 4.22 -6.80 2.01
N SER A 217 4.38 -7.95 1.35
CA SER A 217 5.63 -8.41 0.76
C SER A 217 5.74 -7.99 -0.70
N PRO A 218 6.83 -7.31 -1.12
CA PRO A 218 7.04 -6.95 -2.54
C PRO A 218 7.45 -8.13 -3.44
N ASP A 219 7.37 -9.35 -2.91
CA ASP A 219 7.55 -10.60 -3.66
C ASP A 219 6.19 -11.36 -3.73
N GLU A 220 5.12 -10.84 -3.10
CA GLU A 220 3.73 -11.27 -3.27
C GLU A 220 3.17 -10.60 -4.52
N ASP A 221 2.46 -11.36 -5.36
CA ASP A 221 1.90 -10.86 -6.63
C ASP A 221 0.44 -11.37 -6.83
N ASP A 222 -0.18 -12.09 -5.88
CA ASP A 222 -1.51 -12.77 -5.95
C ASP A 222 -2.09 -12.93 -4.51
N ILE A 223 -2.43 -11.82 -3.85
CA ILE A 223 -2.75 -11.77 -2.39
C ILE A 223 -3.90 -12.71 -1.98
N ASP A 224 -4.91 -12.85 -2.83
CA ASP A 224 -6.06 -13.73 -2.60
C ASP A 224 -5.94 -15.11 -3.26
N GLY A 225 -4.77 -15.46 -3.82
CA GLY A 225 -4.51 -16.77 -4.38
C GLY A 225 -5.47 -17.24 -5.49
N ASP A 226 -6.30 -16.37 -6.08
CA ASP A 226 -7.32 -16.77 -7.07
C ASP A 226 -6.70 -17.14 -8.44
N GLY A 227 -5.42 -16.80 -8.61
CA GLY A 227 -4.61 -17.04 -9.80
C GLY A 227 -4.63 -15.88 -10.81
N LEU A 228 -5.20 -14.74 -10.44
CA LEU A 228 -5.05 -13.44 -11.08
C LEU A 228 -4.01 -12.65 -10.27
N ALA A 229 -2.99 -12.14 -10.97
CA ALA A 229 -2.04 -11.28 -10.27
C ALA A 229 -2.71 -9.96 -9.87
N ASP A 230 -2.29 -9.35 -8.78
CA ASP A 230 -2.82 -8.09 -8.27
C ASP A 230 -2.77 -6.99 -9.37
N ASP A 231 -1.68 -6.95 -10.16
CA ASP A 231 -1.48 -6.06 -11.33
C ASP A 231 -2.43 -6.29 -12.53
N SER A 232 -3.37 -7.22 -12.42
CA SER A 232 -4.24 -7.65 -13.50
C SER A 232 -5.45 -6.73 -13.62
N PRO A 233 -5.73 -6.14 -14.82
CA PRO A 233 -6.97 -5.38 -15.05
C PRO A 233 -8.26 -6.22 -15.08
N SER A 234 -8.18 -7.48 -14.68
CA SER A 234 -9.31 -8.38 -14.49
C SER A 234 -9.49 -8.79 -13.04
N GLU A 235 -8.53 -8.43 -12.19
CA GLU A 235 -8.69 -8.41 -10.75
C GLU A 235 -9.56 -7.22 -10.37
N SER A 236 -10.33 -7.37 -9.29
CA SER A 236 -11.28 -6.39 -8.81
C SER A 236 -11.64 -6.58 -7.34
N ASP A 237 -10.96 -7.48 -6.61
CA ASP A 237 -11.16 -7.82 -5.20
C ASP A 237 -9.80 -8.34 -4.67
N VAL A 238 -8.75 -7.49 -4.66
CA VAL A 238 -7.33 -7.90 -4.45
C VAL A 238 -7.13 -8.70 -3.15
N ASP A 239 -7.78 -8.32 -2.06
CA ASP A 239 -7.71 -9.01 -0.77
C ASP A 239 -8.68 -10.20 -0.61
N GLY A 240 -9.51 -10.47 -1.61
CA GLY A 240 -10.50 -11.54 -1.58
C GLY A 240 -11.61 -11.41 -0.53
N ASP A 241 -11.78 -10.28 0.17
CA ASP A 241 -12.74 -10.16 1.30
C ASP A 241 -14.23 -10.21 0.87
N GLY A 242 -14.46 -10.20 -0.44
CA GLY A 242 -15.75 -10.19 -1.09
C GLY A 242 -16.33 -8.79 -1.28
N ARG A 243 -15.51 -7.74 -1.16
CA ARG A 243 -15.81 -6.35 -1.51
C ARG A 243 -14.81 -5.84 -2.53
N ALA A 244 -15.28 -5.90 -3.77
CA ALA A 244 -14.58 -5.24 -4.86
C ALA A 244 -13.99 -3.86 -4.54
N ASP A 245 -12.77 -3.65 -5.02
CA ASP A 245 -11.90 -2.49 -4.75
C ASP A 245 -12.66 -1.16 -4.97
N ASP A 246 -13.46 -1.07 -6.05
CA ASP A 246 -14.33 0.09 -6.40
C ASP A 246 -15.46 0.45 -5.39
N SER A 247 -15.55 -0.29 -4.29
CA SER A 247 -16.60 -0.14 -3.30
C SER A 247 -16.27 0.99 -2.33
N THR A 248 -17.15 2.00 -2.26
CA THR A 248 -17.15 3.12 -1.26
C THR A 248 -17.05 2.78 0.25
N GLY A 249 -16.91 1.51 0.60
CA GLY A 249 -16.67 1.06 1.98
C GLY A 249 -15.43 0.18 2.13
N GLU A 250 -14.71 -0.07 1.04
CA GLU A 250 -13.38 -0.64 1.08
C GLU A 250 -12.38 0.42 1.54
N LYS A 251 -11.38 -0.04 2.28
CA LYS A 251 -10.51 0.83 3.06
C LYS A 251 -9.08 0.31 3.16
N ASP A 252 -8.80 -0.87 2.62
CA ASP A 252 -7.60 -1.68 2.79
C ASP A 252 -7.56 -2.63 1.58
N VAL A 253 -7.36 -2.09 0.36
CA VAL A 253 -7.57 -2.83 -0.92
C VAL A 253 -6.72 -4.10 -1.00
N ASP A 254 -5.46 -4.02 -0.56
CA ASP A 254 -4.50 -5.13 -0.52
C ASP A 254 -4.58 -6.00 0.75
N GLY A 255 -5.46 -5.66 1.70
CA GLY A 255 -5.64 -6.44 2.94
C GLY A 255 -4.44 -6.47 3.91
N ASP A 256 -3.36 -5.69 3.72
CA ASP A 256 -2.11 -5.83 4.49
C ASP A 256 -2.25 -5.42 5.99
N GLY A 257 -3.37 -4.75 6.28
CA GLY A 257 -3.80 -4.24 7.56
C GLY A 257 -3.45 -2.76 7.81
N LEU A 258 -3.04 -2.00 6.79
CA LEU A 258 -2.63 -0.60 6.90
C LEU A 258 -3.70 0.42 6.58
N SER A 259 -4.77 0.15 5.87
CA SER A 259 -5.74 1.13 5.39
C SER A 259 -5.17 2.23 4.49
N ASP A 260 -5.74 2.34 3.31
CA ASP A 260 -5.47 3.30 2.23
C ASP A 260 -5.30 4.75 2.74
N ASP A 261 -6.11 5.19 3.73
CA ASP A 261 -6.03 6.56 4.29
C ASP A 261 -4.78 6.83 5.18
N SER A 262 -3.91 5.84 5.32
CA SER A 262 -2.73 5.86 6.16
C SER A 262 -1.51 6.40 5.41
N SER A 263 -0.93 7.49 5.91
CA SER A 263 0.40 7.98 5.48
C SER A 263 1.61 7.01 5.67
N LEU A 264 1.35 5.76 6.06
CA LEU A 264 2.34 4.69 6.11
C LEU A 264 2.12 3.65 5.01
N GLU A 265 0.95 3.69 4.36
CA GLU A 265 0.69 2.99 3.12
C GLU A 265 1.50 3.65 2.01
N THR A 266 2.00 2.84 1.10
CA THR A 266 2.82 3.25 -0.03
C THR A 266 2.62 2.39 -1.29
N ASP A 267 1.73 1.40 -1.25
CA ASP A 267 1.48 0.39 -2.30
C ASP A 267 0.02 -0.08 -2.13
N MET A 268 -0.94 0.81 -2.37
CA MET A 268 -2.32 0.66 -1.90
C MET A 268 -3.08 -0.53 -2.51
N ASP A 269 -2.81 -0.85 -3.76
CA ASP A 269 -3.41 -1.96 -4.50
C ASP A 269 -2.58 -3.26 -4.43
N GLY A 270 -1.43 -3.24 -3.75
CA GLY A 270 -0.56 -4.40 -3.56
C GLY A 270 0.16 -4.89 -4.82
N ASP A 271 0.16 -4.15 -5.94
CA ASP A 271 0.72 -4.64 -7.21
C ASP A 271 2.27 -4.67 -7.25
N GLY A 272 2.90 -4.12 -6.21
CA GLY A 272 4.34 -4.04 -6.03
C GLY A 272 5.00 -2.80 -6.64
N LEU A 273 4.20 -1.88 -7.18
CA LEU A 273 4.58 -0.53 -7.57
C LEU A 273 4.10 0.45 -6.49
N SER A 274 5.07 1.14 -5.89
CA SER A 274 4.71 2.16 -4.90
C SER A 274 3.88 3.28 -5.53
N ASP A 275 2.90 3.81 -4.80
CA ASP A 275 2.05 4.95 -5.21
C ASP A 275 2.88 6.15 -5.74
N ASP A 276 4.11 6.36 -5.21
CA ASP A 276 5.03 7.42 -5.67
C ASP A 276 5.74 7.15 -7.02
N SER A 277 5.40 6.04 -7.68
CA SER A 277 6.03 5.54 -8.89
C SER A 277 5.34 6.09 -10.14
N PRO A 278 6.05 6.72 -11.08
CA PRO A 278 5.46 7.17 -12.35
C PRO A 278 5.17 6.03 -13.34
N ASP A 279 5.41 4.78 -12.92
CA ASP A 279 5.00 3.59 -13.65
C ASP A 279 3.70 2.99 -13.05
N GLU A 280 3.27 3.48 -11.87
CA GLU A 280 1.93 3.24 -11.30
C GLU A 280 0.93 4.18 -11.97
N LEU A 281 -0.26 3.66 -12.30
CA LEU A 281 -1.25 4.35 -13.12
C LEU A 281 -2.70 4.00 -12.72
N ASP A 282 -2.92 3.25 -11.64
CA ASP A 282 -4.22 2.78 -11.12
C ASP A 282 -4.11 2.61 -9.58
N ILE A 283 -3.78 3.69 -8.86
CA ILE A 283 -3.28 3.65 -7.46
C ILE A 283 -4.19 2.89 -6.50
N ASP A 284 -5.52 3.02 -6.64
CA ASP A 284 -6.50 2.35 -5.77
C ASP A 284 -6.93 0.96 -6.26
N GLY A 285 -6.37 0.48 -7.38
CA GLY A 285 -6.64 -0.84 -7.95
C GLY A 285 -8.06 -1.02 -8.52
N ASP A 286 -8.89 0.03 -8.64
CA ASP A 286 -10.31 -0.14 -9.00
C ASP A 286 -10.55 -0.50 -10.49
N GLY A 287 -9.48 -0.44 -11.29
CA GLY A 287 -9.46 -0.73 -12.72
C GLY A 287 -9.73 0.49 -13.61
N LEU A 288 -9.77 1.70 -13.05
CA LEU A 288 -9.86 2.99 -13.71
C LEU A 288 -8.58 3.79 -13.52
N ALA A 289 -7.63 3.56 -14.44
CA ALA A 289 -6.40 4.35 -14.49
C ALA A 289 -6.54 5.85 -14.16
N ASP A 290 -5.63 6.40 -13.37
CA ASP A 290 -5.68 7.73 -12.75
C ASP A 290 -5.97 8.86 -13.77
N ASP A 291 -5.45 8.74 -15.00
CA ASP A 291 -5.69 9.69 -16.11
C ASP A 291 -7.13 9.66 -16.69
N SER A 292 -8.01 8.85 -16.11
CA SER A 292 -9.37 8.63 -16.55
C SER A 292 -10.29 9.74 -16.02
N PRO A 293 -11.03 10.45 -16.88
CA PRO A 293 -12.01 11.45 -16.42
C PRO A 293 -13.28 10.84 -15.80
N ASP A 294 -13.35 9.50 -15.74
CA ASP A 294 -14.38 8.78 -15.01
C ASP A 294 -13.87 8.33 -13.62
N GLU A 295 -12.55 8.43 -13.36
CA GLU A 295 -11.93 8.32 -12.04
C GLU A 295 -12.07 9.65 -11.29
N LEU A 296 -12.39 9.59 -10.02
CA LEU A 296 -12.77 10.73 -9.19
C LEU A 296 -12.37 10.56 -7.71
N ASP A 297 -11.63 9.52 -7.34
CA ASP A 297 -11.19 9.16 -5.98
C ASP A 297 -9.88 8.35 -6.05
N ILE A 298 -8.82 8.94 -6.63
CA ILE A 298 -7.57 8.25 -7.06
C ILE A 298 -6.89 7.48 -5.92
N ASP A 299 -6.95 7.98 -4.68
CA ASP A 299 -6.37 7.33 -3.49
C ASP A 299 -7.35 6.39 -2.76
N GLY A 300 -8.51 6.07 -3.35
CA GLY A 300 -9.50 5.15 -2.78
C GLY A 300 -10.08 5.57 -1.40
N ASP A 301 -9.74 6.74 -0.84
CA ASP A 301 -9.98 7.03 0.58
C ASP A 301 -11.44 7.38 0.91
N SER A 302 -12.30 7.36 -0.13
CA SER A 302 -13.69 7.80 -0.14
C SER A 302 -13.85 9.32 -0.07
N ARG A 303 -12.86 10.09 -0.53
CA ARG A 303 -12.91 11.55 -0.70
C ARG A 303 -12.47 11.93 -2.11
N ALA A 304 -13.49 12.03 -2.95
CA ALA A 304 -13.31 12.59 -4.27
C ALA A 304 -12.34 13.76 -4.41
N ASP A 305 -11.49 13.70 -5.43
CA ASP A 305 -10.32 14.56 -5.66
C ASP A 305 -10.69 16.07 -5.59
N ASP A 306 -11.87 16.44 -6.12
CA ASP A 306 -12.40 17.82 -6.07
C ASP A 306 -12.80 18.34 -4.67
N ALA A 307 -12.65 17.51 -3.64
CA ALA A 307 -13.02 17.85 -2.28
C ALA A 307 -11.94 18.69 -1.61
N VAL A 308 -12.32 19.87 -1.10
CA VAL A 308 -11.47 20.73 -0.22
C VAL A 308 -10.95 20.03 1.07
N SER A 309 -11.40 18.81 1.37
CA SER A 309 -10.84 18.01 2.46
C SER A 309 -9.74 17.08 2.01
N GLU A 310 -9.69 16.78 0.73
CA GLU A 310 -8.58 16.10 0.10
C GLU A 310 -7.41 17.05 -0.06
N LEU A 311 -6.23 16.50 0.20
CA LEU A 311 -4.99 17.24 0.33
C LEU A 311 -3.79 16.42 -0.16
N ASP A 312 -4.01 15.19 -0.64
CA ASP A 312 -3.03 14.17 -1.03
C ASP A 312 -3.71 13.24 -2.05
N ILE A 313 -4.02 13.76 -3.25
CA ILE A 313 -4.93 13.13 -4.24
C ILE A 313 -4.43 11.75 -4.69
N ASP A 314 -3.12 11.58 -4.85
CA ASP A 314 -2.47 10.33 -5.23
C ASP A 314 -2.12 9.42 -4.03
N GLY A 315 -2.43 9.84 -2.79
CA GLY A 315 -2.17 9.05 -1.59
C GLY A 315 -0.68 8.84 -1.24
N ASP A 316 0.28 9.39 -2.00
CA ASP A 316 1.72 9.03 -1.90
C ASP A 316 2.40 9.55 -0.61
N GLY A 317 1.65 10.32 0.18
CA GLY A 317 2.03 10.86 1.46
C GLY A 317 2.68 12.24 1.41
N LYS A 318 2.71 12.92 0.26
CA LYS A 318 3.34 14.25 0.12
C LYS A 318 2.42 15.43 0.22
N ALA A 319 1.14 15.36 0.01
CA ALA A 319 0.23 16.49 -0.11
C ALA A 319 0.46 17.41 -1.32
N ASP A 320 -0.60 17.63 -2.10
CA ASP A 320 -0.66 18.35 -3.38
C ASP A 320 0.04 19.73 -3.32
N THR A 321 -0.07 20.42 -2.19
CA THR A 321 0.56 21.75 -2.02
C THR A 321 2.06 21.72 -1.67
N ALA A 322 2.69 20.56 -1.69
CA ALA A 322 4.09 20.40 -1.36
C ALA A 322 4.97 20.93 -2.51
N PRO A 323 6.00 21.75 -2.25
CA PRO A 323 6.88 22.28 -3.31
C PRO A 323 7.80 21.25 -3.98
N ASP A 324 7.64 19.99 -3.62
CA ASP A 324 8.34 18.84 -4.18
C ASP A 324 7.36 17.74 -4.61
N GLU A 325 6.07 18.09 -4.67
CA GLU A 325 5.07 17.38 -5.45
C GLU A 325 5.00 18.05 -6.82
N ASP A 326 5.15 17.24 -7.87
CA ASP A 326 5.21 17.69 -9.26
C ASP A 326 4.28 16.82 -10.17
N ASP A 327 3.45 15.93 -9.60
CA ASP A 327 2.60 14.90 -10.26
C ASP A 327 1.36 14.61 -9.38
N ILE A 328 0.47 15.60 -9.20
CA ILE A 328 -0.57 15.60 -8.13
C ILE A 328 -1.57 14.43 -8.22
N ASP A 329 -1.90 13.99 -9.42
CA ASP A 329 -2.86 12.92 -9.69
C ASP A 329 -2.20 11.55 -9.88
N GLY A 330 -0.87 11.46 -9.76
CA GLY A 330 -0.15 10.20 -9.89
C GLY A 330 -0.13 9.56 -11.29
N ASP A 331 -0.66 10.21 -12.35
CA ASP A 331 -0.82 9.59 -13.69
C ASP A 331 0.51 9.34 -14.45
N GLY A 332 1.63 9.69 -13.81
CA GLY A 332 2.99 9.60 -14.32
C GLY A 332 3.37 10.74 -15.25
N ARG A 333 2.56 11.80 -15.35
CA ARG A 333 2.86 13.03 -16.09
C ARG A 333 2.86 14.23 -15.14
N LEU A 334 4.07 14.77 -15.03
CA LEU A 334 4.29 16.02 -14.33
C LEU A 334 3.28 17.12 -14.69
N ASP A 335 2.82 17.84 -13.67
CA ASP A 335 1.86 18.97 -13.78
C ASP A 335 2.32 20.02 -14.81
N ASP A 336 3.64 20.18 -15.00
CA ASP A 336 4.24 21.13 -15.96
C ASP A 336 4.32 20.64 -17.43
N ASP A 337 3.87 19.41 -17.74
CA ASP A 337 3.87 18.89 -19.11
C ASP A 337 2.81 19.60 -19.99
N LEU A 338 3.18 19.87 -21.24
CA LEU A 338 2.29 20.50 -22.22
C LEU A 338 1.21 19.56 -22.75
N GLU A 339 1.35 18.27 -22.48
CA GLU A 339 0.38 17.23 -22.82
C GLU A 339 -0.51 16.85 -21.63
N GLU A 340 -0.25 17.42 -20.44
CA GLU A 340 -1.18 17.38 -19.31
C GLU A 340 -2.26 18.44 -19.48
N ASP A 341 -3.50 18.02 -19.26
CA ASP A 341 -4.69 18.80 -19.50
C ASP A 341 -5.66 18.71 -18.29
N ASP A 342 -5.40 17.94 -17.22
CA ASP A 342 -6.26 17.67 -16.03
C ASP A 342 -5.43 17.37 -14.73
N CYS A 343 -4.63 18.32 -14.21
CA CYS A 343 -3.59 18.07 -13.19
C CYS A 343 -4.05 17.50 -11.83
N ASP A 344 -5.31 17.66 -11.44
CA ASP A 344 -5.84 17.15 -10.16
C ASP A 344 -6.73 15.92 -10.32
N GLY A 345 -6.80 15.34 -11.53
CA GLY A 345 -7.58 14.13 -11.78
C GLY A 345 -9.11 14.27 -11.64
N ASP A 346 -9.68 15.45 -11.35
CA ASP A 346 -11.11 15.60 -10.98
C ASP A 346 -12.13 15.36 -12.13
N GLY A 347 -11.60 14.98 -13.30
CA GLY A 347 -12.31 14.75 -14.55
C GLY A 347 -12.68 16.05 -15.28
N ARG A 348 -12.09 17.18 -14.92
CA ARG A 348 -12.26 18.47 -15.60
C ARG A 348 -10.92 19.10 -15.90
N SER A 349 -10.54 18.92 -17.15
CA SER A 349 -9.44 19.66 -17.74
C SER A 349 -9.21 21.12 -17.25
N ASP A 350 -7.95 21.45 -16.94
CA ASP A 350 -7.50 22.70 -16.30
C ASP A 350 -8.15 23.94 -16.89
N VAL A 351 -8.30 23.98 -18.23
CA VAL A 351 -8.86 25.14 -18.93
C VAL A 351 -10.34 25.40 -18.61
N GLU A 352 -11.06 24.39 -18.14
CA GLU A 352 -12.44 24.44 -17.68
C GLU A 352 -12.59 24.33 -16.16
N ASP A 353 -11.54 23.95 -15.42
CA ASP A 353 -11.52 23.99 -13.96
C ASP A 353 -11.23 25.39 -13.40
N ASP A 354 -11.84 25.67 -12.26
CA ASP A 354 -11.56 26.86 -11.48
C ASP A 354 -10.52 26.59 -10.38
N ASP A 355 -10.03 25.36 -10.14
CA ASP A 355 -9.21 24.86 -9.02
C ASP A 355 -8.21 23.77 -9.49
N GLU A 356 -7.32 24.11 -10.44
CA GLU A 356 -6.52 23.14 -11.25
C GLU A 356 -5.57 22.24 -10.44
N ASP A 357 -5.29 22.56 -9.17
CA ASP A 357 -4.37 21.82 -8.27
C ASP A 357 -5.10 21.12 -7.09
N GLY A 358 -6.44 21.08 -7.09
CA GLY A 358 -7.22 20.45 -6.02
C GLY A 358 -7.16 21.13 -4.62
N ASP A 359 -6.36 22.20 -4.40
CA ASP A 359 -6.05 22.71 -3.04
C ASP A 359 -7.22 23.43 -2.33
N GLY A 360 -8.34 23.57 -3.03
CA GLY A 360 -9.58 24.22 -2.58
C GLY A 360 -9.58 25.74 -2.73
N ARG A 361 -8.65 26.33 -3.49
CA ARG A 361 -8.58 27.77 -3.78
C ARG A 361 -8.67 28.06 -5.28
N VAL A 362 -9.92 28.24 -5.67
CA VAL A 362 -10.22 28.84 -6.98
C VAL A 362 -9.24 29.87 -7.57
N ARG A 363 -8.77 29.65 -8.80
CA ARG A 363 -7.89 30.40 -9.73
C ARG A 363 -7.81 31.91 -9.54
N ALA A 364 -8.94 32.53 -9.20
CA ALA A 364 -8.98 33.96 -8.89
C ALA A 364 -8.26 34.36 -7.57
N LYS A 365 -7.80 33.38 -6.81
CA LYS A 365 -7.21 33.50 -5.47
C LYS A 365 -6.09 32.50 -5.23
N ASP A 366 -5.78 31.61 -6.17
CA ASP A 366 -4.47 31.01 -6.21
C ASP A 366 -3.44 31.93 -6.84
N ASP A 367 -2.22 31.78 -6.38
CA ASP A 367 -1.03 32.42 -6.93
C ASP A 367 -0.09 31.34 -7.54
N ASP A 368 -0.51 30.07 -7.66
CA ASP A 368 0.23 28.84 -8.01
C ASP A 368 -0.77 27.81 -8.63
N ASP A 369 -1.46 28.19 -9.71
CA ASP A 369 -2.67 27.51 -10.20
C ASP A 369 -2.43 26.02 -10.55
N ASP A 370 -1.21 25.62 -10.96
CA ASP A 370 -0.84 24.26 -11.41
C ASP A 370 0.00 23.47 -10.37
N GLY A 371 0.11 23.94 -9.13
CA GLY A 371 0.71 23.15 -8.05
C GLY A 371 2.23 22.92 -8.09
N ASP A 372 2.94 23.26 -9.17
CA ASP A 372 4.36 22.92 -9.44
C ASP A 372 5.40 23.59 -8.49
N GLY A 373 4.91 24.32 -7.48
CA GLY A 373 5.67 25.09 -6.51
C GLY A 373 6.28 26.38 -7.06
N THR A 374 5.90 26.79 -8.27
CA THR A 374 6.27 28.03 -8.96
C THR A 374 5.02 28.85 -9.23
N ALA A 375 4.94 30.00 -8.55
CA ALA A 375 3.80 30.89 -8.72
C ALA A 375 3.54 31.28 -10.20
N ASP A 376 2.27 31.42 -10.59
CA ASP A 376 1.77 31.78 -11.95
C ASP A 376 2.58 32.84 -12.70
N ASP A 377 3.18 33.79 -11.95
CA ASP A 377 3.96 34.89 -12.49
C ASP A 377 5.40 34.52 -12.90
N ASP A 378 5.84 33.30 -12.58
CA ASP A 378 7.17 32.72 -12.80
C ASP A 378 7.17 31.50 -13.79
N ASP A 379 6.03 30.88 -14.17
CA ASP A 379 5.95 29.65 -15.04
C ASP A 379 6.17 29.89 -16.53
N ASP A 380 6.26 31.16 -16.91
CA ASP A 380 6.41 31.61 -18.30
C ASP A 380 7.85 31.39 -18.84
N ASN A 381 8.56 30.35 -18.38
CA ASN A 381 9.92 30.00 -18.78
C ASN A 381 9.97 29.06 -20.01
N GLY A 382 8.82 28.68 -20.55
CA GLY A 382 8.64 27.96 -21.81
C GLY A 382 9.04 28.76 -23.07
N GLY A 383 10.33 28.76 -23.43
CA GLY A 383 10.76 28.97 -24.83
C GLY A 383 11.20 30.39 -25.23
N VAL A 384 12.33 30.84 -24.70
CA VAL A 384 12.88 32.18 -24.99
C VAL A 384 13.35 32.38 -26.45
N VAL A 385 12.71 33.31 -27.19
CA VAL A 385 13.36 34.06 -28.29
C VAL A 385 14.15 35.23 -27.70
N VAL A 386 15.39 34.97 -27.28
CA VAL A 386 16.28 36.05 -26.80
C VAL A 386 16.61 36.97 -27.98
N LEU A 387 16.07 38.20 -27.97
CA LEU A 387 16.63 39.28 -28.77
C LEU A 387 18.10 39.49 -28.34
N PRO A 388 19.10 39.32 -29.22
CA PRO A 388 20.49 39.39 -28.81
C PRO A 388 20.86 40.80 -28.31
N PRO A 389 21.60 40.95 -27.19
CA PRO A 389 21.94 42.24 -26.62
C PRO A 389 22.78 43.07 -27.60
N LEU A 390 22.22 44.18 -28.07
CA LEU A 390 22.93 45.19 -28.85
C LEU A 390 23.07 46.45 -27.98
N GLN A 391 24.25 47.07 -28.01
CA GLN A 391 24.49 48.38 -27.40
C GLN A 391 23.35 49.35 -27.74
N VAL A 392 22.76 49.97 -26.72
CA VAL A 392 21.66 50.93 -26.88
C VAL A 392 22.25 52.32 -27.11
N GLY A 393 21.97 52.92 -28.27
CA GLY A 393 22.50 54.23 -28.63
C GLY A 393 24.03 54.24 -28.78
N ASP A 394 24.71 55.20 -28.15
CA ASP A 394 26.17 55.30 -28.13
C ASP A 394 26.84 54.54 -26.97
N GLY A 395 26.05 53.75 -26.21
CA GLY A 395 26.52 52.94 -25.09
C GLY A 395 26.71 53.73 -23.79
N ALA A 396 26.40 55.03 -23.78
CA ALA A 396 26.44 55.88 -22.60
C ALA A 396 25.02 56.22 -22.12
N ALA A 397 24.80 56.19 -20.81
CA ALA A 397 23.54 56.58 -20.22
C ALA A 397 23.28 58.09 -20.46
N PRO A 398 22.13 58.49 -21.04
CA PRO A 398 21.85 59.88 -21.37
C PRO A 398 21.72 60.76 -20.11
N ALA A 399 21.85 62.07 -20.25
CA ALA A 399 21.69 62.99 -19.10
C ALA A 399 20.23 63.16 -18.64
N SER A 400 19.26 62.76 -19.49
CA SER A 400 17.83 62.79 -19.21
C SER A 400 17.10 61.80 -20.12
N LEU A 401 16.10 61.09 -19.58
CA LEU A 401 15.18 60.28 -20.36
C LEU A 401 14.05 61.17 -20.91
N GLY A 402 13.93 61.25 -22.23
CA GLY A 402 12.90 62.03 -22.93
C GLY A 402 12.38 61.33 -24.17
N LEU A 403 12.53 60.00 -24.22
CA LEU A 403 12.16 59.11 -25.32
C LEU A 403 11.40 57.92 -24.73
N LEU A 404 10.61 57.24 -25.55
CA LEU A 404 9.98 55.97 -25.18
C LEU A 404 11.07 54.94 -24.88
N VAL A 405 11.02 54.28 -23.73
CA VAL A 405 11.83 53.10 -23.44
C VAL A 405 10.93 51.90 -23.59
N ARG A 406 11.37 50.92 -24.37
CA ARG A 406 10.71 49.61 -24.41
C ARG A 406 11.54 48.63 -23.62
N VAL A 407 10.93 47.99 -22.64
CA VAL A 407 11.55 46.91 -21.89
C VAL A 407 10.87 45.63 -22.32
N SER A 408 11.66 44.59 -22.54
CA SER A 408 11.16 43.24 -22.76
C SER A 408 11.74 42.44 -21.62
N LYS A 409 10.87 41.99 -20.72
CA LYS A 409 11.19 40.90 -19.82
C LYS A 409 11.60 39.68 -20.67
N ASN A 410 12.33 38.72 -20.12
CA ASN A 410 12.64 37.50 -20.87
C ASN A 410 11.45 36.52 -20.87
N THR A 411 10.23 37.05 -20.92
CA THR A 411 8.94 36.34 -20.94
C THR A 411 8.35 36.39 -22.37
N THR A 412 7.22 35.72 -22.59
CA THR A 412 6.53 35.69 -23.90
C THR A 412 5.75 36.98 -24.21
N GLU A 413 5.58 37.83 -23.20
CA GLU A 413 4.87 39.10 -23.29
C GLU A 413 5.53 40.09 -24.25
N GLY A 414 4.70 40.88 -24.94
CA GLY A 414 5.18 42.01 -25.74
C GLY A 414 5.98 43.01 -24.88
N PRO A 415 6.81 43.88 -25.47
CA PRO A 415 7.62 44.79 -24.66
C PRO A 415 6.77 45.90 -24.02
N ASP A 416 6.87 46.07 -22.70
CA ASP A 416 6.29 47.20 -21.99
C ASP A 416 6.84 48.53 -22.50
N ALA A 417 5.95 49.50 -22.61
CA ALA A 417 6.24 50.81 -23.17
C ALA A 417 6.25 51.89 -22.07
N ILE A 418 7.45 52.18 -21.54
CA ILE A 418 7.67 53.26 -20.57
C ILE A 418 7.80 54.60 -21.32
N THR A 419 6.77 55.44 -21.24
CA THR A 419 6.71 56.74 -21.91
C THR A 419 6.85 57.90 -20.92
N PHE A 420 7.85 58.75 -21.10
CA PHE A 420 8.03 59.96 -20.28
C PHE A 420 7.26 61.14 -20.86
N SER A 421 6.17 61.54 -20.18
CA SER A 421 5.30 62.65 -20.61
C SER A 421 5.81 64.03 -20.16
N SER A 422 6.67 64.08 -19.14
CA SER A 422 7.35 65.30 -18.69
C SER A 422 8.68 64.99 -18.00
N ALA A 423 9.34 66.00 -17.43
CA ALA A 423 10.59 65.82 -16.68
C ALA A 423 10.44 65.04 -15.36
N THR A 424 9.21 64.77 -14.89
CA THR A 424 8.95 64.09 -13.61
C THR A 424 7.76 63.12 -13.65
N GLN A 425 7.11 62.95 -14.81
CA GLN A 425 5.93 62.10 -14.97
C GLN A 425 6.03 61.29 -16.25
N GLY A 426 5.39 60.12 -16.24
CA GLY A 426 5.26 59.25 -17.38
C GLY A 426 4.11 58.27 -17.20
N GLN A 427 4.04 57.33 -18.13
CA GLN A 427 3.10 56.22 -18.11
C GLN A 427 3.83 54.95 -18.54
N VAL A 428 3.49 53.82 -17.92
CA VAL A 428 3.86 52.49 -18.40
C VAL A 428 2.62 51.92 -19.11
N GLN A 429 2.85 51.21 -20.20
CA GLN A 429 1.82 50.45 -20.88
C GLN A 429 2.38 49.04 -20.96
N GLU A 430 1.82 48.16 -20.14
CA GLU A 430 2.15 46.74 -20.09
C GLU A 430 1.43 46.06 -21.27
N ALA A 431 1.94 44.91 -21.72
CA ALA A 431 1.49 44.29 -22.96
C ALA A 431 0.10 43.65 -22.85
N ASP A 432 -0.23 43.22 -21.65
CA ASP A 432 -1.43 42.54 -21.15
C ASP A 432 -2.50 43.53 -20.62
N GLU A 433 -2.13 44.72 -20.14
CA GLU A 433 -3.08 45.68 -19.60
C GLU A 433 -3.77 46.58 -20.67
N GLU A 434 -5.11 46.71 -20.63
CA GLU A 434 -5.84 47.62 -21.54
C GLU A 434 -5.59 49.12 -21.28
N SER A 435 -5.11 49.51 -20.10
CA SER A 435 -5.00 50.91 -19.67
C SER A 435 -3.63 51.24 -19.09
N PRO A 436 -2.98 52.36 -19.51
CA PRO A 436 -1.64 52.66 -19.06
C PRO A 436 -1.60 53.23 -17.63
N ASP A 437 -0.62 52.80 -16.87
CA ASP A 437 -0.43 53.16 -15.48
C ASP A 437 0.44 54.42 -15.31
N LEU A 438 -0.04 55.39 -14.51
CA LEU A 438 0.62 56.68 -14.37
C LEU A 438 1.65 56.69 -13.25
N PHE A 439 2.87 57.16 -13.54
CA PHE A 439 3.94 57.26 -12.56
C PHE A 439 4.56 58.67 -12.46
N THR A 440 5.16 58.93 -11.30
CA THR A 440 6.23 59.93 -11.16
C THR A 440 7.58 59.23 -11.18
N PHE A 441 8.63 59.87 -11.70
CA PHE A 441 9.94 59.21 -11.79
C PHE A 441 11.11 60.09 -11.36
N SER A 442 12.21 59.41 -11.02
CA SER A 442 13.53 60.02 -10.88
C SER A 442 14.55 59.22 -11.67
N TYR A 443 15.50 59.90 -12.31
CA TYR A 443 16.52 59.26 -13.12
C TYR A 443 17.90 59.83 -12.80
N THR A 444 18.89 58.94 -12.69
CA THR A 444 20.31 59.30 -12.53
C THR A 444 21.14 58.49 -13.50
N SER A 445 22.11 59.13 -14.16
CA SER A 445 23.04 58.46 -15.07
C SER A 445 24.48 58.55 -14.61
N GLY A 446 25.23 57.48 -14.88
CA GLY A 446 26.64 57.34 -14.54
C GLY A 446 27.36 56.37 -15.48
N GLY A 447 28.14 56.89 -16.42
CA GLY A 447 28.87 56.05 -17.37
C GLY A 447 27.92 55.36 -18.35
N SER A 448 27.92 54.02 -18.36
CA SER A 448 26.99 53.20 -19.13
C SER A 448 25.70 52.86 -18.38
N GLU A 449 25.60 53.18 -17.09
CA GLU A 449 24.45 52.80 -16.24
C GLU A 449 23.51 53.98 -16.03
N GLY A 450 22.21 53.73 -16.21
CA GLY A 450 21.12 54.64 -15.84
C GLY A 450 20.22 54.00 -14.79
N ARG A 451 20.04 54.64 -13.64
CA ARG A 451 19.09 54.22 -12.61
C ARG A 451 17.82 55.02 -12.70
N LEU A 452 16.71 54.35 -12.92
CA LEU A 452 15.37 54.90 -13.06
C LEU A 452 14.51 54.37 -11.91
N ARG A 453 13.89 55.26 -11.14
CA ARG A 453 12.87 54.87 -10.16
C ARG A 453 11.52 55.37 -10.63
N LEU A 454 10.56 54.48 -10.82
CA LEU A 454 9.15 54.77 -11.11
C LEU A 454 8.35 54.70 -9.82
N THR A 455 7.46 55.65 -9.55
CA THR A 455 6.64 55.70 -8.34
C THR A 455 5.20 55.94 -8.73
N PHE A 456 4.38 54.90 -8.56
CA PHE A 456 2.97 54.86 -8.92
C PHE A 456 2.09 55.44 -7.80
N LYS A 457 2.34 55.01 -6.55
CA LYS A 457 1.65 55.49 -5.35
C LYS A 457 2.61 55.53 -4.15
N PRO A 458 2.31 56.27 -3.06
CA PRO A 458 3.17 56.30 -1.89
C PRO A 458 3.39 54.88 -1.32
N GLY A 459 4.63 54.39 -1.40
CA GLY A 459 4.97 53.04 -0.94
C GLY A 459 5.20 52.02 -2.06
N ARG A 460 4.55 52.17 -3.22
CA ARG A 460 4.74 51.29 -4.40
C ARG A 460 5.63 51.95 -5.45
N TYR A 461 6.78 51.37 -5.72
CA TYR A 461 7.75 51.91 -6.68
C TYR A 461 8.64 50.82 -7.26
N ASP A 462 9.10 51.05 -8.48
CA ASP A 462 10.02 50.15 -9.19
C ASP A 462 11.38 50.83 -9.34
N GLU A 463 12.45 50.06 -9.22
CA GLU A 463 13.81 50.49 -9.52
C GLU A 463 14.38 49.73 -10.70
N TYR A 464 14.64 50.44 -11.78
CA TYR A 464 15.29 49.94 -12.98
C TYR A 464 16.77 50.34 -12.99
N THR A 465 17.64 49.36 -13.21
CA THR A 465 19.04 49.56 -13.57
C THR A 465 19.22 49.24 -15.04
N LEU A 466 19.46 50.27 -15.86
CA LEU A 466 19.59 50.17 -17.31
C LEU A 466 21.07 50.23 -17.71
N ASP A 467 21.62 49.17 -18.30
CA ASP A 467 22.98 49.17 -18.87
C ASP A 467 22.94 49.45 -20.38
N PHE A 468 23.29 50.67 -20.77
CA PHE A 468 23.29 51.10 -22.17
C PHE A 468 24.39 50.43 -23.00
N SER A 469 25.43 49.88 -22.37
CA SER A 469 26.52 49.20 -23.09
C SER A 469 26.12 47.81 -23.57
N SER A 470 25.24 47.14 -22.83
CA SER A 470 24.74 45.80 -23.14
C SER A 470 23.28 45.77 -23.60
N GLY A 471 22.50 46.83 -23.35
CA GLY A 471 21.07 46.85 -23.62
C GLY A 471 20.25 45.99 -22.67
N ARG A 472 20.79 45.69 -21.48
CA ARG A 472 20.15 44.88 -20.44
C ARG A 472 19.58 45.76 -19.34
N PHE A 473 18.48 45.32 -18.73
CA PHE A 473 17.96 45.93 -17.51
C PHE A 473 17.77 44.92 -16.38
N THR A 474 17.69 45.45 -15.17
CA THR A 474 17.16 44.78 -13.98
C THR A 474 16.08 45.67 -13.39
N ARG A 475 14.87 45.16 -13.17
CA ARG A 475 13.76 45.79 -12.46
C ARG A 475 13.70 45.20 -11.06
N GLN A 476 13.25 46.01 -10.10
CA GLN A 476 13.00 45.59 -8.73
C GLN A 476 11.74 46.32 -8.25
N GLU A 477 10.64 45.59 -8.04
CA GLU A 477 9.40 46.15 -7.51
C GLU A 477 9.46 46.20 -5.98
N TYR A 478 8.98 47.30 -5.40
CA TYR A 478 8.87 47.46 -3.95
C TYR A 478 7.47 47.91 -3.55
N ASP A 479 6.89 47.25 -2.55
CA ASP A 479 5.76 47.77 -1.76
C ASP A 479 6.17 48.06 -0.31
N ARG A 480 5.89 49.27 0.15
CA ARG A 480 6.22 49.78 1.49
C ARG A 480 7.70 49.58 1.88
N GLY A 481 8.59 49.51 0.89
CA GLY A 481 10.03 49.34 1.06
C GLY A 481 10.50 47.88 1.24
N VAL A 482 9.60 46.91 1.05
CA VAL A 482 9.92 45.48 0.93
C VAL A 482 10.05 45.15 -0.55
N LEU A 483 11.12 44.44 -0.93
CA LEU A 483 11.29 43.94 -2.30
C LEU A 483 10.19 42.91 -2.55
N LYS A 484 9.47 43.05 -3.66
CA LYS A 484 8.36 42.18 -4.05
C LYS A 484 8.75 41.25 -5.19
N ASP A 485 9.36 41.81 -6.21
CA ASP A 485 9.69 41.11 -7.44
C ASP A 485 11.01 41.69 -8.02
N SER A 486 11.75 40.93 -8.82
CA SER A 486 12.95 41.35 -9.53
C SER A 486 13.09 40.75 -10.93
N ASP A 487 12.63 41.47 -11.96
CA ASP A 487 12.81 41.03 -13.35
C ASP A 487 14.17 41.41 -13.95
N PHE A 488 14.52 40.70 -15.02
CA PHE A 488 15.66 41.03 -15.87
C PHE A 488 15.31 40.85 -17.35
N GLY A 489 15.90 41.68 -18.20
CA GLY A 489 15.53 41.63 -19.61
C GLY A 489 16.38 42.52 -20.50
N SER A 490 15.85 42.80 -21.69
CA SER A 490 16.47 43.69 -22.66
C SER A 490 15.65 44.96 -22.82
N PHE A 491 16.29 46.07 -23.20
CA PHE A 491 15.58 47.31 -23.46
C PHE A 491 16.10 48.03 -24.69
N ASP A 492 15.24 48.83 -25.32
CA ASP A 492 15.60 49.75 -26.38
C ASP A 492 15.13 51.19 -26.12
N LEU A 493 15.69 52.11 -26.90
CA LEU A 493 15.16 53.47 -27.00
C LEU A 493 14.27 53.53 -28.24
N GLY A 494 12.96 53.59 -28.03
CA GLY A 494 12.00 53.87 -29.08
C GLY A 494 12.24 55.27 -29.66
N ALA A 495 12.07 55.40 -30.99
CA ALA A 495 11.91 56.72 -31.58
C ALA A 495 10.62 57.34 -31.02
N ALA A 496 10.70 58.53 -30.41
CA ALA A 496 9.50 59.27 -30.05
C ALA A 496 8.60 59.40 -31.30
N PRO A 497 7.27 59.22 -31.16
CA PRO A 497 6.35 59.30 -32.30
C PRO A 497 6.42 60.64 -33.06
#